data_AF-A0AAW6JN10-F1
#
_entry.id   AF-A0AAW6JN10-F1
#
_cell.length_a   1.000
_cell.length_b   1.000
_cell.length_c   1.000
_cell.angle_alpha   90.00
_cell.angle_beta   90.00
_cell.angle_gamma   90.00
#
_symmetry.space_group_name_H-M   'P 1'
#
loop_
_entity.id
_entity.type
_entity.pdbx_description
1 polymer ?
#
loop_
_entity_poly.entity_id
_entity_poly.type
_entity_poly.pdbx_seq_one_letter_code
_entity_poly.pdbx_strand_id
1 'polypeptide(L)'
;MLFFFKLIDYLLAAVAMTSVFVIYVGSSDQQYITAASVALTVAIGLFLLNRQSVKNAQKEAQKNELSQKAELYTSLLSNGTTLDYNTILPARAKALEYCQELIDDYKQTRNLARNLYYVLQISTVIFSGITPILVLVDKLETGQPWLKWLPVICPAIASIVASIVTSFPFQKNAMVANTIIELLEAEQEKFILGISPAYRCYDIPEEDKQQQRVSQAIELFITQVNNIHLQQVQQNTDSEQGNKEKQESSRSEESTTGQKVAA
;
A
#
# COMPACT_ATOMS: atom_id res chain seq x y z
N MET A 1 -5.29 -22.21 9.66
CA MET A 1 -3.90 -21.99 9.19
C MET A 1 -3.43 -20.53 9.30
N LEU A 2 -4.16 -19.54 8.76
CA LEU A 2 -3.73 -18.13 8.79
C LEU A 2 -3.40 -17.55 10.18
N PHE A 3 -4.13 -17.94 11.22
CA PHE A 3 -3.84 -17.55 12.61
C PHE A 3 -2.48 -18.06 13.11
N PHE A 4 -2.07 -19.25 12.70
CA PHE A 4 -0.80 -19.86 13.11
C PHE A 4 0.38 -19.10 12.50
N PHE A 5 0.28 -18.74 11.22
CA PHE A 5 1.31 -17.93 10.56
C PHE A 5 1.40 -16.51 11.12
N LYS A 6 0.26 -15.89 11.50
CA LYS A 6 0.27 -14.60 12.22
C LYS A 6 0.94 -14.70 13.59
N LEU A 7 0.75 -15.80 14.30
CA LEU A 7 1.38 -16.02 15.60
C LEU A 7 2.91 -16.18 15.46
N ILE A 8 3.37 -16.86 14.41
CA ILE A 8 4.80 -16.95 14.06
C ILE A 8 5.38 -15.57 13.76
N ASP A 9 4.67 -14.71 13.02
CA ASP A 9 5.11 -13.32 12.75
C ASP A 9 5.33 -12.52 14.04
N TYR A 10 4.40 -12.60 14.99
CA TYR A 10 4.54 -11.91 16.28
C TYR A 10 5.71 -12.46 17.11
N LEU A 11 5.90 -13.78 17.11
CA LEU A 11 7.02 -14.42 17.81
C LEU A 11 8.37 -13.98 17.23
N LEU A 12 8.51 -13.99 15.89
CA LEU A 12 9.72 -13.55 15.21
C LEU A 12 10.01 -12.06 15.42
N ALA A 13 8.96 -11.22 15.42
CA ALA A 13 9.10 -9.80 15.75
C ALA A 13 9.60 -9.59 17.20
N ALA A 14 9.10 -10.37 18.16
CA ALA A 14 9.57 -10.31 19.54
C ALA A 14 11.05 -10.71 19.65
N VAL A 15 11.47 -11.77 18.95
CA VAL A 15 12.89 -12.20 18.90
C VAL A 15 13.79 -11.14 18.27
N ALA A 16 13.31 -10.44 17.22
CA ALA A 16 14.07 -9.36 16.62
C ALA A 16 14.25 -8.17 17.59
N MET A 17 13.18 -7.78 18.29
CA MET A 17 13.21 -6.68 19.27
C MET A 17 14.12 -6.99 20.45
N THR A 18 14.07 -8.21 20.99
CA THR A 18 14.96 -8.63 22.09
C THR A 18 16.42 -8.70 21.63
N SER A 19 16.67 -9.16 20.40
CA SER A 19 18.04 -9.19 19.85
C SER A 19 18.62 -7.79 19.70
N VAL A 20 17.84 -6.80 19.23
CA VAL A 20 18.27 -5.38 19.17
C VAL A 20 18.56 -4.84 20.57
N PHE A 21 17.71 -5.14 21.55
CA PHE A 21 17.92 -4.72 22.94
C PHE A 21 19.20 -5.32 23.53
N VAL A 22 19.47 -6.60 23.30
CA VAL A 22 20.69 -7.28 23.76
C VAL A 22 21.94 -6.70 23.10
N ILE A 23 21.90 -6.38 21.80
CA ILE A 23 23.03 -5.72 21.11
C ILE A 23 23.31 -4.34 21.72
N TYR A 24 22.26 -3.61 22.09
CA TYR A 24 22.38 -2.26 22.62
C TYR A 24 22.82 -2.19 24.09
N VAL A 25 22.27 -3.07 24.95
CA VAL A 25 22.55 -3.08 26.40
C VAL A 25 23.75 -3.98 26.75
N GLY A 26 23.94 -5.07 26.02
CA GLY A 26 24.97 -6.09 26.27
C GLY A 26 26.31 -5.81 25.60
N SER A 27 26.65 -4.55 25.33
CA SER A 27 27.82 -4.15 24.52
C SER A 27 29.19 -4.54 25.13
N SER A 28 29.21 -5.15 26.31
CA SER A 28 30.42 -5.52 27.04
C SER A 28 30.95 -6.92 26.72
N ASP A 29 30.14 -7.81 26.11
CA ASP A 29 30.54 -9.19 25.83
C ASP A 29 30.26 -9.57 24.36
N GLN A 30 31.35 -9.85 23.65
CA GLN A 30 31.38 -10.12 22.22
C GLN A 30 30.60 -11.40 21.83
N GLN A 31 30.46 -12.37 22.74
CA GLN A 31 29.67 -13.58 22.49
C GLN A 31 28.18 -13.29 22.40
N TYR A 32 27.65 -12.44 23.29
CA TYR A 32 26.24 -12.05 23.25
C TYR A 32 25.91 -11.21 22.02
N ILE A 33 26.82 -10.31 21.61
CA ILE A 33 26.64 -9.47 20.42
C ILE A 33 26.58 -10.34 19.15
N THR A 34 27.50 -11.29 19.00
CA THR A 34 27.55 -12.18 17.82
C THR A 34 26.33 -13.10 17.78
N ALA A 35 25.94 -13.71 18.90
CA ALA A 35 24.75 -14.55 18.99
C ALA A 35 23.47 -13.76 18.67
N ALA A 36 23.31 -12.56 19.23
CA ALA A 36 22.16 -11.70 18.98
C ALA A 36 22.11 -11.23 17.52
N SER A 37 23.25 -10.93 16.89
CA SER A 37 23.30 -10.55 15.47
C SER A 37 22.89 -11.69 14.54
N VAL A 38 23.31 -12.93 14.84
CA VAL A 38 22.91 -14.12 14.08
C VAL A 38 21.42 -14.38 14.27
N ALA A 39 20.93 -14.34 15.52
CA ALA A 39 19.52 -14.52 15.84
C ALA A 39 18.64 -13.48 15.14
N LEU A 40 19.07 -12.21 15.12
CA LEU A 40 18.38 -11.13 14.42
C LEU A 40 18.28 -11.41 12.91
N THR A 41 19.39 -11.81 12.28
CA THR A 41 19.44 -12.09 10.84
C THR A 41 18.51 -13.24 10.46
N VAL A 42 18.54 -14.33 11.24
CA VAL A 42 17.67 -15.49 11.03
C VAL A 42 16.21 -15.13 11.26
N ALA A 43 15.91 -14.37 12.32
CA ALA A 43 14.55 -13.95 12.63
C ALA A 43 13.95 -13.08 11.52
N ILE A 44 14.73 -12.11 10.99
CA ILE A 44 14.30 -11.26 9.88
C ILE A 44 14.08 -12.11 8.62
N GLY A 45 15.00 -13.02 8.29
CA GLY A 45 14.87 -13.89 7.12
C GLY A 45 13.61 -14.75 7.17
N LEU A 46 13.37 -15.42 8.31
CA LEU A 46 12.17 -16.24 8.51
C LEU A 46 10.88 -15.40 8.51
N PHE A 47 10.93 -14.19 9.06
CA PHE A 47 9.77 -13.27 9.07
C PHE A 47 9.37 -12.88 7.65
N LEU A 48 10.32 -12.56 6.78
CA LEU A 48 10.05 -12.23 5.38
C LEU A 48 9.48 -13.44 4.62
N LEU A 49 10.07 -14.62 4.79
CA LEU A 49 9.61 -15.86 4.14
C LEU A 49 8.19 -16.26 4.58
N ASN A 50 7.91 -16.14 5.88
CA ASN A 50 6.59 -16.43 6.43
C ASN A 50 5.53 -15.48 5.86
N ARG A 51 5.82 -14.18 5.86
CA ARG A 51 4.92 -13.16 5.32
C ARG A 51 4.67 -13.33 3.83
N GLN A 52 5.67 -13.73 3.05
CA GLN A 52 5.52 -14.04 1.64
C GLN A 52 4.63 -15.27 1.42
N SER A 53 4.82 -16.33 2.22
CA SER A 53 4.03 -17.56 2.14
C SER A 53 2.55 -17.30 2.45
N VAL A 54 2.25 -16.50 3.47
CA VAL A 54 0.88 -16.10 3.81
C VAL A 54 0.21 -15.33 2.67
N LYS A 55 0.93 -14.36 2.08
CA LYS A 55 0.40 -13.58 0.95
C LYS A 55 0.09 -14.47 -0.25
N ASN A 56 0.99 -15.40 -0.58
CA ASN A 56 0.78 -16.33 -1.68
C ASN A 56 -0.44 -17.23 -1.44
N ALA A 57 -0.60 -17.78 -0.23
CA ALA A 57 -1.74 -18.61 0.12
C ALA A 57 -3.08 -17.83 0.06
N GLN A 58 -3.09 -16.56 0.46
CA GLN A 58 -4.28 -15.71 0.35
C GLN A 58 -4.64 -15.43 -1.11
N LYS A 59 -3.64 -15.12 -1.95
CA LYS A 59 -3.84 -14.87 -3.38
C LYS A 59 -4.40 -16.10 -4.10
N GLU A 60 -3.89 -17.29 -3.77
CA GLU A 60 -4.38 -18.55 -4.33
C GLU A 60 -5.84 -18.85 -3.91
N ALA A 61 -6.20 -18.58 -2.64
CA ALA A 61 -7.57 -18.73 -2.17
C ALA A 61 -8.54 -17.76 -2.88
N GLN A 62 -8.15 -16.50 -3.06
CA GLN A 62 -8.94 -15.52 -3.81
C GLN A 62 -9.10 -15.93 -5.28
N LYS A 63 -8.03 -16.40 -5.92
CA LYS A 63 -8.07 -16.89 -7.30
C LYS A 63 -9.05 -18.05 -7.45
N ASN A 64 -9.06 -18.98 -6.49
CA ASN A 64 -10.00 -20.10 -6.50
C ASN A 64 -11.45 -19.62 -6.34
N GLU A 65 -11.71 -18.65 -5.45
CA GLU A 65 -13.05 -18.06 -5.28
C GLU A 65 -13.54 -17.35 -6.55
N LEU A 66 -12.67 -16.59 -7.23
CA LEU A 66 -13.00 -15.95 -8.50
C LEU A 66 -13.25 -16.95 -9.62
N SER A 67 -12.47 -18.03 -9.66
CA SER A 67 -12.69 -19.14 -10.60
C SER A 67 -14.06 -19.78 -10.38
N GLN A 68 -14.45 -20.05 -9.13
CA GLN A 68 -15.77 -20.59 -8.79
C GLN A 68 -16.90 -19.63 -9.17
N LYS A 69 -16.72 -18.33 -8.93
CA LYS A 69 -17.70 -17.31 -9.35
C LYS A 69 -17.86 -17.31 -10.88
N ALA A 70 -16.75 -17.34 -11.63
CA ALA A 70 -16.80 -17.42 -13.09
C ALA A 70 -17.53 -18.69 -13.58
N GLU A 71 -17.30 -19.83 -12.92
CA GLU A 71 -17.92 -21.12 -13.21
C GLU A 71 -19.44 -21.07 -12.97
N LEU A 72 -19.87 -20.51 -11.84
CA LEU A 72 -21.28 -20.34 -11.49
C LEU A 72 -22.02 -19.45 -12.50
N TYR A 73 -21.41 -18.36 -12.93
CA TYR A 73 -22.01 -17.49 -13.95
C TYR A 73 -22.12 -18.16 -15.33
N THR A 74 -21.12 -18.94 -15.71
CA THR A 74 -21.09 -19.60 -17.01
C THR A 74 -22.07 -20.77 -17.04
N SER A 75 -22.21 -21.51 -15.93
CA SER A 75 -23.23 -22.56 -15.79
C SER A 75 -24.67 -22.02 -15.74
N LEU A 76 -24.91 -20.87 -15.09
CA LEU A 76 -26.21 -20.19 -15.16
C LEU A 76 -26.55 -19.71 -16.58
N LEU A 77 -25.54 -19.39 -17.39
CA LEU A 77 -25.69 -18.99 -18.80
C LEU A 77 -25.83 -20.20 -19.75
N SER A 78 -25.31 -21.38 -19.38
CA SER A 78 -25.34 -22.59 -20.22
C SER A 78 -26.62 -23.41 -20.09
N ASN A 79 -27.57 -23.05 -19.22
CA ASN A 79 -28.83 -23.77 -19.02
C ASN A 79 -29.83 -23.54 -20.18
N GLY A 80 -29.34 -23.71 -21.42
CA GLY A 80 -30.08 -23.47 -22.67
C GLY A 80 -29.24 -23.23 -23.94
N THR A 81 -27.89 -23.22 -23.88
CA THR A 81 -27.05 -22.75 -25.02
C THR A 81 -25.76 -23.56 -25.18
N THR A 82 -25.31 -23.84 -26.41
CA THR A 82 -24.02 -24.49 -26.73
C THR A 82 -22.83 -23.53 -26.70
N LEU A 83 -22.70 -22.74 -25.63
CA LEU A 83 -21.58 -21.82 -25.45
C LEU A 83 -20.24 -22.58 -25.40
N ASP A 84 -19.22 -22.09 -26.12
CA ASP A 84 -17.85 -22.60 -26.05
C ASP A 84 -17.21 -22.27 -24.68
N TYR A 85 -17.60 -23.10 -23.73
CA TYR A 85 -17.24 -23.04 -22.31
C TYR A 85 -15.72 -23.03 -22.11
N ASN A 86 -14.99 -23.70 -22.99
CA ASN A 86 -13.54 -23.88 -22.90
C ASN A 86 -12.77 -22.58 -23.13
N THR A 87 -13.37 -21.60 -23.80
CA THR A 87 -12.70 -20.34 -24.17
C THR A 87 -13.22 -19.14 -23.38
N ILE A 88 -14.52 -19.11 -23.09
CA ILE A 88 -15.17 -17.98 -22.42
C ILE A 88 -14.96 -17.99 -20.91
N LEU A 89 -15.04 -19.15 -20.27
CA LEU A 89 -14.82 -19.29 -18.83
C LEU A 89 -13.41 -18.81 -18.42
N PRO A 90 -12.31 -19.27 -19.05
CA PRO A 90 -10.99 -18.82 -18.65
C PRO A 90 -10.76 -17.33 -18.97
N ALA A 91 -11.34 -16.80 -20.05
CA ALA A 91 -11.25 -15.37 -20.38
C ALA A 91 -11.95 -14.50 -19.33
N ARG A 92 -13.15 -14.88 -18.88
CA ARG A 92 -13.89 -14.19 -17.83
C ARG A 92 -13.17 -14.28 -16.47
N ALA A 93 -12.67 -15.46 -16.12
CA ALA A 93 -11.89 -15.67 -14.89
C ALA A 93 -10.63 -14.80 -14.89
N LYS A 94 -9.89 -14.75 -16.00
CA LYS A 94 -8.71 -13.89 -16.17
C LYS A 94 -9.04 -12.40 -16.05
N ALA A 95 -10.15 -11.95 -16.62
CA ALA A 95 -10.56 -10.55 -16.53
C ALA A 95 -10.91 -10.16 -15.09
N LEU A 96 -11.63 -11.04 -14.37
CA LEU A 96 -11.93 -10.86 -12.95
C LEU A 96 -10.66 -10.91 -12.08
N GLU A 97 -9.75 -11.83 -12.36
CA GLU A 97 -8.43 -11.93 -11.70
C GLU A 97 -7.64 -10.63 -11.87
N TYR A 98 -7.56 -10.10 -13.10
CA TYR A 98 -6.89 -8.82 -13.36
C TYR A 98 -7.49 -7.65 -12.56
N CYS A 99 -8.83 -7.53 -12.56
CA CYS A 99 -9.51 -6.50 -11.77
C CYS A 99 -9.25 -6.67 -10.27
N GLN A 100 -9.22 -7.90 -9.77
CA GLN A 100 -8.94 -8.19 -8.36
C GLN A 100 -7.50 -7.86 -7.97
N GLU A 101 -6.53 -8.20 -8.82
CA GLU A 101 -5.12 -7.85 -8.60
C GLU A 101 -4.94 -6.34 -8.48
N LEU A 102 -5.58 -5.57 -9.36
CA LEU A 102 -5.63 -4.10 -9.26
C LEU A 102 -6.24 -3.62 -7.95
N ILE A 103 -7.41 -4.16 -7.56
CA ILE A 103 -8.07 -3.82 -6.29
C ILE A 103 -7.13 -4.08 -5.10
N ASP A 104 -6.46 -5.23 -5.08
CA ASP A 104 -5.57 -5.63 -4.00
C ASP A 104 -4.30 -4.76 -3.95
N ASP A 105 -3.74 -4.38 -5.11
CA ASP A 105 -2.62 -3.44 -5.22
C ASP A 105 -3.00 -2.04 -4.70
N TYR A 106 -4.18 -1.54 -5.04
CA TYR A 106 -4.67 -0.26 -4.50
C TYR A 106 -5.00 -0.35 -3.01
N LYS A 107 -5.55 -1.48 -2.51
CA LYS A 107 -5.75 -1.72 -1.07
C LYS A 107 -4.42 -1.69 -0.32
N GLN A 108 -3.39 -2.33 -0.87
CA GLN A 108 -2.05 -2.29 -0.31
C GLN A 108 -1.49 -0.87 -0.31
N THR A 109 -1.62 -0.15 -1.43
CA THR A 109 -1.17 1.25 -1.56
C THR A 109 -1.86 2.16 -0.55
N ARG A 110 -3.19 2.06 -0.41
CA ARG A 110 -3.98 2.80 0.59
C ARG A 110 -3.47 2.53 2.00
N ASN A 111 -3.27 1.26 2.35
CA ASN A 111 -2.83 0.86 3.69
C ASN A 111 -1.40 1.34 3.98
N LEU A 112 -0.48 1.19 3.03
CA LEU A 112 0.89 1.68 3.16
C LEU A 112 0.92 3.19 3.32
N ALA A 113 0.22 3.93 2.46
CA ALA A 113 0.18 5.39 2.52
C ALA A 113 -0.41 5.89 3.86
N ARG A 114 -1.51 5.29 4.34
CA ARG A 114 -2.06 5.60 5.67
C ARG A 114 -1.08 5.28 6.79
N ASN A 115 -0.50 4.08 6.77
CA ASN A 115 0.42 3.66 7.82
C ASN A 115 1.66 4.56 7.87
N LEU A 116 2.24 4.88 6.71
CA LEU A 116 3.39 5.77 6.61
C LEU A 116 3.04 7.17 7.10
N TYR A 117 1.90 7.72 6.69
CA TYR A 117 1.42 9.01 7.16
C TYR A 117 1.33 9.06 8.70
N TYR A 118 0.62 8.10 9.31
CA TYR A 118 0.46 8.08 10.76
C TYR A 118 1.76 7.79 11.52
N VAL A 119 2.58 6.84 11.04
CA VAL A 119 3.87 6.51 11.69
C VAL A 119 4.81 7.71 11.65
N LEU A 120 4.93 8.37 10.49
CA LEU A 120 5.79 9.54 10.36
C LEU A 120 5.24 10.71 11.17
N GLN A 121 3.93 10.96 11.15
CA GLN A 121 3.31 12.04 11.94
C GLN A 121 3.49 11.82 13.45
N ILE A 122 3.24 10.61 13.95
CA ILE A 122 3.46 10.27 15.36
C ILE A 122 4.96 10.42 15.70
N SER A 123 5.85 9.96 14.82
CA SER A 123 7.29 10.13 15.00
C SER A 123 7.66 11.61 15.09
N THR A 124 7.14 12.48 14.22
CA THR A 124 7.36 13.94 14.30
C THR A 124 6.89 14.51 15.63
N VAL A 125 5.70 14.12 16.10
CA VAL A 125 5.15 14.58 17.39
C VAL A 125 6.03 14.11 18.56
N ILE A 126 6.44 12.84 18.57
CA ILE A 126 7.28 12.27 19.62
C ILE A 126 8.65 12.95 19.63
N PHE A 127 9.35 13.02 18.50
CA PHE A 127 10.68 13.64 18.44
C PHE A 127 10.60 15.13 18.77
N SER A 128 9.57 15.86 18.31
CA SER A 128 9.37 17.26 18.66
C SER A 128 9.04 17.46 20.14
N GLY A 129 8.22 16.60 20.76
CA GLY A 129 7.81 16.72 22.16
C GLY A 129 8.89 16.28 23.15
N ILE A 130 9.71 15.30 22.77
CA ILE A 130 10.85 14.84 23.56
C ILE A 130 11.98 15.88 23.56
N THR A 131 12.15 16.64 22.47
CA THR A 131 13.26 17.60 22.30
C THR A 131 13.37 18.62 23.45
N PRO A 132 12.31 19.35 23.86
CA PRO A 132 12.38 20.28 25.00
C PRO A 132 12.77 19.61 26.33
N ILE A 133 12.26 18.40 26.59
CA ILE A 133 12.56 17.63 27.81
C ILE A 133 14.05 17.27 27.82
N LEU A 134 14.56 16.85 26.68
CA LEU A 134 15.96 16.45 26.52
C LEU A 134 16.93 17.61 26.64
N VAL A 135 16.57 18.79 26.13
CA VAL A 135 17.33 20.03 26.35
C VAL A 135 17.38 20.41 27.83
N LEU A 136 16.30 20.17 28.59
CA LEU A 136 16.27 20.41 30.04
C LEU A 136 17.12 19.39 30.82
N VAL A 137 17.12 18.12 30.40
CA VAL A 137 17.93 17.05 31.02
C VAL A 137 19.42 17.24 30.73
N ASP A 138 19.80 17.70 29.54
CA ASP A 138 21.19 18.02 29.20
C ASP A 138 21.76 19.13 30.10
N LYS A 139 20.91 20.09 30.50
CA LYS A 139 21.26 21.12 31.48
C LYS A 139 21.43 20.61 32.91
N LEU A 140 21.00 19.39 33.22
CA LEU A 140 21.15 18.78 34.56
C LEU A 140 22.46 17.99 34.73
N GLU A 141 23.42 18.15 33.81
CA GLU A 141 24.79 17.58 33.87
C GLU A 141 24.83 16.10 34.33
N THR A 142 24.04 15.23 33.70
CA THR A 142 23.91 13.82 34.10
C THR A 142 25.13 12.93 33.80
N GLY A 143 26.34 13.49 33.63
CA GLY A 143 27.62 12.77 33.57
C GLY A 143 27.85 11.82 32.38
N GLN A 144 26.82 11.45 31.61
CA GLN A 144 26.95 10.56 30.46
C GLN A 144 27.14 11.31 29.13
N PRO A 145 28.26 11.10 28.41
CA PRO A 145 28.60 11.87 27.21
C PRO A 145 27.68 11.60 26.00
N TRP A 146 27.01 10.44 25.94
CA TRP A 146 26.09 10.12 24.84
C TRP A 146 24.75 10.86 24.92
N LEU A 147 24.26 11.17 26.13
CA LEU A 147 23.04 11.96 26.33
C LEU A 147 23.16 13.39 25.81
N LYS A 148 24.37 13.93 25.68
CA LYS A 148 24.62 15.29 25.15
C LYS A 148 24.30 15.44 23.65
N TRP A 149 24.32 14.34 22.91
CA TRP A 149 24.04 14.36 21.46
C TRP A 149 22.56 14.22 21.14
N LEU A 150 21.78 13.69 22.08
CA LEU A 150 20.38 13.37 21.89
C LEU A 150 19.50 14.62 21.66
N PRO A 151 19.73 15.79 22.33
CA PRO A 151 19.05 17.05 22.03
C PRO A 151 19.33 17.63 20.64
N VAL A 152 20.39 17.20 19.96
CA VAL A 152 20.75 17.67 18.59
C VAL A 152 20.16 16.72 17.54
N ILE A 153 20.23 15.41 17.79
CA ILE A 153 19.77 14.38 16.84
C ILE A 153 18.24 14.35 16.75
N CYS A 154 17.51 14.50 17.87
CA CYS A 154 16.04 14.48 17.88
C CYS A 154 15.41 15.57 16.97
N PRO A 155 15.78 16.86 17.06
CA PRO A 155 15.24 17.87 16.14
C PRO A 155 15.68 17.68 14.69
N ALA A 156 16.89 17.16 14.44
CA ALA A 156 17.33 16.83 13.07
C ALA A 156 16.45 15.73 12.44
N ILE A 157 16.19 14.64 13.18
CA ILE A 157 15.28 13.57 12.74
C ILE A 157 13.86 14.10 12.58
N ALA A 158 13.35 14.88 13.54
CA ALA A 158 12.01 15.47 13.46
C ALA A 158 11.83 16.33 12.19
N SER A 159 12.84 17.14 11.85
CA SER A 159 12.84 17.98 10.65
C SER A 159 12.83 17.16 9.36
N ILE A 160 13.66 16.09 9.28
CA ILE A 160 13.66 15.18 8.13
C ILE A 160 12.31 14.49 7.98
N VAL A 161 11.77 13.94 9.06
CA VAL A 161 10.47 13.25 9.05
C VAL A 161 9.35 14.21 8.69
N ALA A 162 9.34 15.42 9.25
CA ALA A 162 8.37 16.45 8.91
C ALA A 162 8.44 16.81 7.42
N SER A 163 9.65 17.03 6.89
CA SER A 163 9.87 17.29 5.47
C SER A 163 9.35 16.17 4.57
N ILE A 164 9.53 14.90 4.96
CA ILE A 164 8.98 13.76 4.22
C ILE A 164 7.44 13.78 4.24
N VAL A 165 6.82 14.05 5.40
CA VAL A 165 5.36 14.09 5.53
C VAL A 165 4.73 15.23 4.72
N THR A 166 5.39 16.39 4.65
CA THR A 166 4.90 17.51 3.83
C THR A 166 5.24 17.35 2.34
N SER A 167 6.38 16.78 2.00
CA SER A 167 6.81 16.63 0.60
C SER A 167 6.04 15.54 -0.15
N PHE A 168 5.61 14.49 0.55
CA PHE A 168 4.87 13.38 -0.05
C PHE A 168 3.41 13.38 0.43
N PRO A 169 2.42 13.54 -0.48
CA PRO A 169 1.01 13.67 -0.10
C PRO A 169 0.37 12.31 0.20
N PHE A 170 0.90 11.56 1.17
CA PHE A 170 0.47 10.21 1.53
C PHE A 170 -1.04 10.11 1.82
N GLN A 171 -1.62 11.11 2.48
CA GLN A 171 -3.05 11.15 2.77
C GLN A 171 -3.90 11.28 1.49
N LYS A 172 -3.48 12.14 0.54
CA LYS A 172 -4.15 12.28 -0.76
C LYS A 172 -4.05 10.96 -1.53
N ASN A 173 -2.87 10.35 -1.55
CA ASN A 173 -2.65 9.06 -2.22
C ASN A 173 -3.54 7.96 -1.65
N ALA A 174 -3.74 7.93 -0.32
CA ALA A 174 -4.65 6.98 0.31
C ALA A 174 -6.12 7.21 -0.07
N MET A 175 -6.57 8.47 -0.15
CA MET A 175 -7.95 8.81 -0.53
C MET A 175 -8.23 8.47 -2.00
N VAL A 176 -7.27 8.77 -2.88
CA VAL A 176 -7.39 8.45 -4.31
C VAL A 176 -7.40 6.92 -4.50
N ALA A 177 -6.51 6.20 -3.84
CA ALA A 177 -6.53 4.73 -3.86
C ALA A 177 -7.87 4.17 -3.35
N ASN A 178 -8.48 4.77 -2.33
CA ASN A 178 -9.81 4.37 -1.85
C ASN A 178 -10.90 4.54 -2.91
N THR A 179 -10.90 5.68 -3.60
CA THR A 179 -11.87 5.98 -4.66
C THR A 179 -11.76 4.98 -5.81
N ILE A 180 -10.54 4.58 -6.17
CA ILE A 180 -10.29 3.60 -7.23
C ILE A 180 -10.75 2.22 -6.82
N ILE A 181 -10.48 1.81 -5.57
CA ILE A 181 -10.98 0.54 -5.03
C ILE A 181 -12.50 0.49 -5.16
N GLU A 182 -13.20 1.53 -4.72
CA GLU A 182 -14.66 1.59 -4.80
C GLU A 182 -15.17 1.53 -6.25
N LEU A 183 -14.50 2.24 -7.17
CA LEU A 183 -14.88 2.24 -8.58
C LEU A 183 -14.64 0.87 -9.24
N LEU A 184 -13.51 0.21 -8.95
CA LEU A 184 -13.18 -1.12 -9.43
C LEU A 184 -14.09 -2.20 -8.83
N GLU A 185 -14.38 -2.14 -7.52
CA GLU A 185 -15.30 -3.07 -6.85
C GLU A 185 -16.71 -2.94 -7.42
N ALA A 186 -17.20 -1.71 -7.61
CA ALA A 186 -18.49 -1.47 -8.26
C ALA A 186 -18.52 -1.99 -9.70
N GLU A 187 -17.44 -1.82 -10.46
CA GLU A 187 -17.37 -2.32 -11.83
C GLU A 187 -17.30 -3.86 -11.89
N GLN A 188 -16.53 -4.47 -10.99
CA GLN A 188 -16.46 -5.92 -10.83
C GLN A 188 -17.85 -6.49 -10.49
N GLU A 189 -18.58 -5.88 -9.54
CA GLU A 189 -19.93 -6.32 -9.18
C GLU A 189 -20.92 -6.17 -10.34
N LYS A 190 -20.88 -5.07 -11.10
CA LYS A 190 -21.72 -4.91 -12.30
C LYS A 190 -21.46 -5.99 -13.34
N PHE A 191 -20.20 -6.34 -13.56
CA PHE A 191 -19.78 -7.35 -14.54
C PHE A 191 -20.09 -8.77 -14.08
N ILE A 192 -19.93 -9.05 -12.79
CA ILE A 192 -20.34 -10.30 -12.16
C ILE A 192 -21.87 -10.42 -12.33
N LEU A 193 -22.65 -9.50 -11.76
CA LEU A 193 -24.11 -9.57 -11.74
C LEU A 193 -24.79 -9.41 -13.11
N GLY A 194 -24.08 -8.92 -14.13
CA GLY A 194 -24.64 -8.72 -15.48
C GLY A 194 -25.80 -7.72 -15.54
N ILE A 195 -25.93 -6.85 -14.54
CA ILE A 195 -27.07 -5.92 -14.41
C ILE A 195 -27.01 -4.77 -15.43
N SER A 196 -25.79 -4.40 -15.84
CA SER A 196 -25.56 -3.33 -16.82
C SER A 196 -25.90 -3.81 -18.23
N PRO A 197 -26.53 -2.97 -19.07
CA PRO A 197 -26.80 -3.30 -20.47
C PRO A 197 -25.57 -3.74 -21.26
N ALA A 198 -24.38 -3.25 -20.89
CA ALA A 198 -23.11 -3.62 -21.51
C ALA A 198 -22.67 -5.08 -21.22
N TYR A 199 -23.16 -5.67 -20.12
CA TYR A 199 -22.73 -7.00 -19.62
C TYR A 199 -23.86 -8.03 -19.62
N ARG A 200 -25.09 -7.59 -19.93
CA ARG A 200 -26.26 -8.45 -19.94
C ARG A 200 -26.28 -9.33 -21.20
N CYS A 201 -26.03 -10.62 -21.01
CA CYS A 201 -25.95 -11.60 -22.10
C CYS A 201 -27.10 -12.61 -22.12
N TYR A 202 -28.08 -12.48 -21.21
CA TYR A 202 -29.19 -13.44 -21.03
C TYR A 202 -30.44 -13.11 -21.85
N ASP A 203 -30.51 -11.91 -22.44
CA ASP A 203 -31.71 -11.40 -23.12
C ASP A 203 -31.74 -11.75 -24.64
N ILE A 204 -30.76 -12.52 -25.14
CA ILE A 204 -30.56 -12.78 -26.57
C ILE A 204 -30.86 -14.25 -26.87
N PRO A 205 -31.87 -14.55 -27.70
CA PRO A 205 -32.30 -15.92 -27.99
C PRO A 205 -31.44 -16.66 -29.04
N GLU A 206 -30.52 -15.96 -29.73
CA GLU A 206 -29.68 -16.55 -30.78
C GLU A 206 -28.27 -16.87 -30.25
N GLU A 207 -27.88 -18.15 -30.28
CA GLU A 207 -26.64 -18.66 -29.66
C GLU A 207 -25.36 -17.99 -30.20
N ASP A 208 -25.24 -17.82 -31.52
CA ASP A 208 -24.08 -17.20 -32.16
C ASP A 208 -23.90 -15.73 -31.75
N LYS A 209 -25.03 -15.00 -31.64
CA LYS A 209 -25.04 -13.59 -31.19
C LYS A 209 -24.75 -13.48 -29.70
N GLN A 210 -25.15 -14.48 -28.92
CA GLN A 210 -24.91 -14.53 -27.49
C GLN A 210 -23.42 -14.74 -27.18
N GLN A 211 -22.73 -15.63 -27.91
CA GLN A 211 -21.29 -15.85 -27.77
C GLN A 211 -20.49 -14.57 -28.08
N GLN A 212 -20.81 -13.91 -29.20
CA GLN A 212 -20.17 -12.65 -29.59
C GLN A 212 -20.38 -11.55 -28.54
N ARG A 213 -21.57 -11.49 -27.94
CA ARG A 213 -21.90 -10.50 -26.90
C ARG A 213 -21.17 -10.75 -25.59
N VAL A 214 -20.95 -12.00 -25.21
CA VAL A 214 -20.14 -12.34 -24.04
C VAL A 214 -18.68 -11.92 -24.25
N SER A 215 -18.11 -12.18 -25.43
CA SER A 215 -16.75 -11.72 -25.76
C SER A 215 -16.64 -10.19 -25.73
N GLN A 216 -17.62 -9.48 -26.29
CA GLN A 216 -17.68 -8.01 -26.23
C GLN A 216 -17.82 -7.48 -24.80
N ALA A 217 -18.64 -8.13 -23.96
CA ALA A 217 -18.80 -7.76 -22.56
C ALA A 217 -17.48 -7.87 -21.79
N ILE A 218 -16.69 -8.93 -22.03
CA ILE A 218 -15.37 -9.11 -21.44
C ILE A 218 -14.40 -8.01 -21.91
N GLU A 219 -14.38 -7.69 -23.20
CA GLU A 219 -13.53 -6.64 -23.76
C GLU A 219 -13.88 -5.25 -23.20
N LEU A 220 -15.17 -4.92 -23.13
CA LEU A 220 -15.67 -3.69 -22.53
C LEU A 220 -15.29 -3.59 -21.06
N PHE A 221 -15.41 -4.68 -20.30
CA PHE A 221 -15.01 -4.72 -18.91
C PHE A 221 -13.51 -4.47 -18.74
N ILE A 222 -12.65 -5.15 -19.50
CA ILE A 222 -11.20 -4.95 -19.45
C ILE A 222 -10.86 -3.50 -19.83
N THR A 223 -11.49 -2.96 -20.87
CA THR A 223 -11.29 -1.58 -21.31
C THR A 223 -11.69 -0.58 -20.21
N GLN A 224 -12.81 -0.81 -19.54
CA GLN A 224 -13.28 0.04 -18.45
C GLN A 224 -12.34 -0.01 -17.24
N VAL A 225 -11.91 -1.21 -16.82
CA VAL A 225 -10.92 -1.41 -15.76
C VAL A 225 -9.61 -0.70 -16.11
N ASN A 226 -9.14 -0.83 -17.35
CA ASN A 226 -7.92 -0.17 -17.80
C ASN A 226 -8.06 1.35 -17.85
N ASN A 227 -9.21 1.88 -18.28
CA ASN A 227 -9.48 3.31 -18.26
C ASN A 227 -9.43 3.87 -16.83
N ILE A 228 -10.02 3.17 -15.85
CA ILE A 228 -9.95 3.52 -14.43
C ILE A 228 -8.48 3.55 -13.96
N HIS A 229 -7.69 2.55 -14.34
CA HIS A 229 -6.28 2.47 -13.97
C HIS A 229 -5.42 3.57 -14.63
N LEU A 230 -5.59 3.82 -15.93
CA LEU A 230 -4.81 4.79 -16.68
C LEU A 230 -5.11 6.23 -16.28
N GLN A 231 -6.38 6.57 -15.99
CA GLN A 231 -6.74 7.89 -15.46
C GLN A 231 -5.98 8.20 -14.17
N GLN A 232 -5.74 7.19 -13.33
CA GLN A 232 -4.97 7.35 -12.11
C GLN A 232 -3.47 7.59 -12.38
N VAL A 233 -2.88 6.84 -13.32
CA VAL A 233 -1.46 7.03 -13.67
C VAL A 233 -1.24 8.46 -14.19
N GLN A 234 -2.16 8.97 -15.01
CA GLN A 234 -2.10 10.32 -15.57
C GLN A 234 -2.33 11.41 -14.51
N GLN A 235 -3.35 11.28 -13.65
CA GLN A 235 -3.60 12.25 -12.57
C GLN A 235 -2.43 12.37 -11.58
N ASN A 236 -1.67 11.30 -11.37
CA ASN A 236 -0.46 11.34 -10.54
C ASN A 236 0.68 12.11 -11.23
N THR A 237 0.84 11.98 -12.55
CA THR A 237 1.84 12.74 -13.32
C THR A 237 1.54 14.24 -13.33
N ASP A 238 0.28 14.63 -13.51
CA ASP A 238 -0.11 16.05 -13.55
C ASP A 238 -0.05 16.71 -12.16
N SER A 239 -0.35 15.96 -11.10
CA SER A 239 -0.23 16.45 -9.72
C SER A 239 1.23 16.72 -9.29
N GLU A 240 2.21 16.04 -9.89
CA GLU A 240 3.64 16.26 -9.63
C GLU A 240 4.20 17.51 -10.32
N GLN A 241 3.64 17.93 -11.46
CA GLN A 241 4.02 19.17 -12.13
C GLN A 241 3.49 20.42 -11.42
N GLY A 242 2.23 20.40 -10.96
CA GLY A 242 1.65 21.55 -10.26
C GLY A 242 2.28 21.87 -8.90
N ASN A 243 2.96 20.91 -8.25
CA ASN A 243 3.62 21.13 -6.97
C ASN A 243 5.04 21.71 -7.11
N LYS A 244 5.70 21.53 -8.26
CA LYS A 244 7.01 22.14 -8.55
C LYS A 244 6.90 23.66 -8.76
N GLU A 245 5.84 24.11 -9.43
CA GLU A 245 5.63 25.55 -9.69
C GLU A 245 5.29 26.35 -8.42
N LYS A 246 4.58 25.75 -7.46
CA LYS A 246 4.28 26.42 -6.18
C LYS A 246 5.50 26.58 -5.28
N GLN A 247 6.46 25.66 -5.32
CA GLN A 247 7.65 25.71 -4.47
C GLN A 247 8.67 26.75 -4.97
N GLU A 248 8.67 27.04 -6.27
CA GLU A 248 9.56 28.04 -6.90
C GLU A 248 9.03 29.48 -6.70
N SER A 249 7.71 29.66 -6.66
CA SER A 249 7.09 30.97 -6.38
C SER A 249 7.31 31.44 -4.93
N SER A 250 7.28 30.53 -3.94
CA SER A 250 7.50 30.88 -2.53
C SER A 250 8.96 31.20 -2.18
N ARG A 251 9.94 30.83 -3.03
CA ARG A 251 11.36 31.15 -2.79
C ARG A 251 11.75 32.55 -3.29
N SER A 252 10.95 33.14 -4.16
CA SER A 252 11.26 34.45 -4.78
C SER A 252 10.75 35.64 -3.96
N GLU A 253 9.73 35.47 -3.11
CA GLU A 253 9.15 36.57 -2.32
C GLU A 253 9.93 36.92 -1.04
N GLU A 254 10.79 36.03 -0.53
CA GLU A 254 11.56 36.28 0.71
C GLU A 254 12.89 37.04 0.47
N SER A 255 13.26 37.27 -0.79
CA SER A 255 14.54 37.88 -1.19
C SER A 255 14.52 39.43 -1.27
N THR A 256 13.35 40.08 -1.31
CA THR A 256 13.28 41.50 -1.69
C THR A 256 13.02 42.50 -0.54
N THR A 257 12.77 42.07 0.69
CA THR A 257 12.33 43.00 1.76
C THR A 257 13.45 43.44 2.73
N GLY A 258 14.71 43.07 2.48
CA GLY A 258 15.80 43.24 3.45
C GLY A 258 16.86 44.30 3.16
N GLN A 259 16.71 45.18 2.16
CA GLN A 259 17.80 46.12 1.82
C GLN A 259 17.31 47.49 1.31
N LYS A 260 16.82 48.33 2.23
CA LYS A 260 16.90 49.79 2.14
C LYS A 260 16.49 50.42 3.48
N VAL A 261 17.43 51.00 4.22
CA VAL A 261 17.44 52.38 4.75
C VAL A 261 18.72 52.53 5.61
N ALA A 262 19.75 53.14 5.04
CA ALA A 262 20.78 53.87 5.77
C ALA A 262 21.36 54.91 4.80
N ALA A 263 20.83 56.13 4.88
CA ALA A 263 21.44 57.37 4.44
C ALA A 263 20.91 58.49 5.35
#